data_AF-A0A095YAZ1-F1
#
_entry.id   AF-A0A095YAZ1-F1
#
_cell.length_a   1.000
_cell.length_b   1.000
_cell.length_c   1.000
_cell.angle_alpha   90.00
_cell.angle_beta   90.00
_cell.angle_gamma   90.00
#
_symmetry.space_group_name_H-M   'P 1'
#
loop_
_entity.id
_entity.type
_entity.pdbx_description
1 polymer ?
#
loop_
_entity_poly.entity_id
_entity_poly.type
_entity_poly.pdbx_seq_one_letter_code
_entity_poly.pdbx_strand_id
1 'polypeptide(L)'
;MANANSPQNVTRATAKPKKEDMGIMKFKKVDPKTRRPIYMTFTPAPKRERNLFLEGDPIIKWELPGYGNQENMEIWGEGTFIIRGNVETLDFRQCYCITDIDLTGNKYLKEVTIGIVGCDELRIPETVEKLKVVKTHMKQIVIPENSQLQKVELYQNQDFEAVNMGKCDNLTSFDVSYCPKLTKLVFSDCKKLNFVDMSGCKGLGPDMRITDMPDLEQVYMENCNFKTVDMSNCPQLKVVSVIGNPLDGDALDKLVATLPTIPGELDGKHALLLKKEGDNMKCTSEQMKAMKDKGWMPIKIVGEDFLPMTDSDCTGVRGLNMDNPKEDLWFNMQGQRIQKPTAKGLYIHNGKKILISQ
;
A
#
# COMPACT_ATOMS: atom_id res chain seq x y z
N MET A 1 13.49 -52.48 54.84
CA MET A 1 13.12 -51.23 54.16
C MET A 1 14.01 -51.07 52.93
N ALA A 2 13.49 -51.35 51.74
CA ALA A 2 14.15 -51.01 50.48
C ALA A 2 13.05 -50.83 49.45
N ASN A 3 12.82 -49.59 49.05
CA ASN A 3 11.93 -49.25 47.95
C ASN A 3 12.74 -48.29 47.07
N ALA A 4 13.22 -48.78 45.94
CA ALA A 4 13.95 -48.01 44.94
C ALA A 4 13.23 -48.19 43.60
N ASN A 5 12.30 -47.30 43.30
CA ASN A 5 11.74 -47.11 41.97
C ASN A 5 12.11 -45.68 41.53
N SER A 6 13.16 -45.57 40.72
CA SER A 6 13.45 -44.38 39.94
C SER A 6 12.92 -44.61 38.51
N PRO A 7 12.08 -43.74 37.95
CA PRO A 7 11.59 -43.89 36.59
C PRO A 7 12.70 -43.60 35.57
N GLN A 8 12.90 -44.53 34.64
CA GLN A 8 13.78 -44.35 33.49
C GLN A 8 13.23 -43.24 32.59
N ASN A 9 13.98 -42.14 32.48
CA ASN A 9 13.79 -41.11 31.47
C ASN A 9 14.05 -41.72 30.09
N VAL A 10 12.99 -42.08 29.37
CA VAL A 10 13.06 -42.39 27.93
C VAL A 10 13.10 -41.05 27.19
N THR A 11 14.30 -40.51 26.99
CA THR A 11 14.52 -39.44 26.02
C THR A 11 14.22 -39.98 24.63
N ARG A 12 13.04 -39.63 24.10
CA ARG A 12 12.66 -39.89 22.71
C ARG A 12 13.57 -39.03 21.82
N ALA A 13 14.72 -39.57 21.43
CA ALA A 13 15.58 -38.97 20.43
C ALA A 13 14.77 -38.88 19.13
N THR A 14 14.28 -37.69 18.79
CA THR A 14 13.73 -37.43 17.47
C THR A 14 14.86 -37.65 16.47
N ALA A 15 14.68 -38.62 15.57
CA ALA A 15 15.65 -38.87 14.51
C ALA A 15 15.88 -37.55 13.75
N LYS A 16 17.14 -37.17 13.55
CA LYS A 16 17.46 -35.97 12.77
C LYS A 16 16.88 -36.16 11.36
N PRO A 17 16.17 -35.15 10.81
CA PRO A 17 15.59 -35.25 9.48
C PRO A 17 16.68 -35.56 8.45
N LYS A 18 16.41 -36.50 7.54
CA LYS A 18 17.33 -36.82 6.45
C LYS A 18 17.39 -35.65 5.49
N LYS A 19 18.55 -35.47 4.84
CA LYS A 19 18.79 -34.39 3.89
C LYS A 19 17.79 -34.40 2.73
N GLU A 20 17.34 -35.58 2.31
CA GLU A 20 16.35 -35.75 1.24
C GLU A 20 14.96 -35.19 1.58
N ASP A 21 14.61 -35.15 2.88
CA ASP A 21 13.29 -34.73 3.37
C ASP A 21 13.23 -33.23 3.69
N MET A 22 14.34 -32.52 3.52
CA MET A 22 14.43 -31.10 3.84
C MET A 22 13.76 -30.21 2.78
N GLY A 23 13.22 -29.08 3.23
CA GLY A 23 12.70 -28.04 2.34
C GLY A 23 13.75 -27.59 1.31
N ILE A 24 13.30 -27.30 0.09
CA ILE A 24 14.16 -26.94 -1.04
C ILE A 24 13.87 -25.50 -1.48
N MET A 25 14.90 -24.67 -1.56
CA MET A 25 14.84 -23.32 -2.13
C MET A 25 15.84 -23.23 -3.28
N LYS A 26 15.41 -22.76 -4.45
CA LYS A 26 16.23 -22.68 -5.67
C LYS A 26 16.39 -21.24 -6.09
N PHE A 27 17.62 -20.87 -6.43
CA PHE A 27 18.00 -19.54 -6.87
C PHE A 27 18.73 -19.67 -8.20
N LYS A 28 18.17 -19.10 -9.29
CA LYS A 28 18.60 -19.38 -10.67
C LYS A 28 19.13 -18.12 -11.35
N LYS A 29 19.81 -18.36 -12.49
CA LYS A 29 20.25 -17.35 -13.47
C LYS A 29 21.17 -16.28 -12.87
N VAL A 30 22.25 -16.71 -12.22
CA VAL A 30 23.30 -15.81 -11.72
C VAL A 30 24.08 -15.19 -12.89
N ASP A 31 23.94 -13.88 -13.15
CA ASP A 31 24.79 -13.16 -14.12
C ASP A 31 26.24 -13.09 -13.59
N PRO A 32 27.23 -13.70 -14.27
CA PRO A 32 28.46 -14.15 -13.61
C PRO A 32 29.68 -13.24 -13.73
N LYS A 33 29.60 -12.06 -14.33
CA LYS A 33 30.83 -11.32 -14.70
C LYS A 33 31.64 -10.76 -13.53
N THR A 34 31.04 -10.67 -12.34
CA THR A 34 31.67 -10.08 -11.15
C THR A 34 31.21 -10.79 -9.89
N ARG A 35 32.12 -10.99 -8.94
CA ARG A 35 31.79 -11.50 -7.60
C ARG A 35 30.89 -10.49 -6.90
N ARG A 36 29.69 -10.92 -6.50
CA ARG A 36 28.70 -10.05 -5.86
C ARG A 36 28.47 -10.50 -4.42
N PRO A 37 28.45 -9.56 -3.46
CA PRO A 37 27.99 -9.87 -2.12
C PRO A 37 26.51 -10.24 -2.16
N ILE A 38 26.10 -11.11 -1.25
CA ILE A 38 24.70 -11.38 -0.95
C ILE A 38 24.49 -11.26 0.54
N TYR A 39 23.38 -10.66 0.93
CA TYR A 39 22.88 -10.71 2.29
C TYR A 39 21.82 -11.80 2.35
N MET A 40 22.02 -12.81 3.18
CA MET A 40 21.06 -13.90 3.29
C MET A 40 21.01 -14.35 4.73
N THR A 41 19.85 -14.29 5.38
CA THR A 41 19.65 -14.81 6.74
C THR A 41 18.53 -15.84 6.82
N PHE A 42 18.66 -16.75 7.80
CA PHE A 42 17.73 -17.85 8.00
C PHE A 42 17.35 -17.98 9.47
N THR A 43 16.08 -18.33 9.72
CA THR A 43 15.62 -18.89 11.01
C THR A 43 15.06 -20.29 10.76
N PRO A 44 15.50 -21.33 11.49
CA PRO A 44 16.55 -21.30 12.52
C PRO A 44 17.93 -20.95 11.95
N ALA A 45 18.82 -20.45 12.81
CA ALA A 45 20.16 -20.00 12.41
C ALA A 45 20.90 -21.08 11.60
N PRO A 46 21.54 -20.71 10.47
CA PRO A 46 22.15 -21.67 9.58
C PRO A 46 23.42 -22.27 10.20
N LYS A 47 23.55 -23.60 10.09
CA LYS A 47 24.73 -24.38 10.40
C LYS A 47 24.98 -25.30 9.21
N ARG A 48 25.94 -24.89 8.37
CA ARG A 48 26.32 -25.62 7.14
C ARG A 48 26.57 -27.10 7.42
N GLU A 49 26.07 -27.96 6.55
CA GLU A 49 26.11 -29.43 6.64
C GLU A 49 25.42 -30.02 7.90
N ARG A 50 24.66 -29.22 8.66
CA ARG A 50 23.90 -29.68 9.84
C ARG A 50 22.40 -29.48 9.72
N ASN A 51 21.96 -28.26 9.45
CA ASN A 51 20.55 -27.93 9.23
C ASN A 51 20.32 -27.16 7.93
N LEU A 52 21.40 -26.88 7.20
CA LEU A 52 21.37 -26.22 5.90
C LEU A 52 22.46 -26.79 5.00
N PHE A 53 22.10 -27.11 3.76
CA PHE A 53 23.01 -27.65 2.75
C PHE A 53 22.95 -26.78 1.50
N LEU A 54 24.11 -26.43 0.94
CA LEU A 54 24.22 -25.74 -0.35
C LEU A 54 24.61 -26.73 -1.44
N GLU A 55 23.93 -26.63 -2.58
CA GLU A 55 24.15 -27.47 -3.76
C GLU A 55 24.04 -26.63 -5.04
N GLY A 56 24.52 -27.15 -6.16
CA GLY A 56 24.38 -26.54 -7.49
C GLY A 56 25.58 -25.71 -7.92
N ASP A 57 25.46 -25.14 -9.13
CA ASP A 57 26.53 -24.45 -9.87
C ASP A 57 26.13 -22.99 -10.03
N PRO A 58 26.46 -22.13 -9.06
CA PRO A 58 27.64 -21.25 -9.09
C PRO A 58 28.55 -21.43 -7.87
N ILE A 59 29.74 -20.81 -7.90
CA ILE A 59 30.64 -20.83 -6.74
C ILE A 59 30.09 -19.86 -5.69
N ILE A 60 29.81 -20.41 -4.51
CA ILE A 60 29.39 -19.65 -3.32
C ILE A 60 30.55 -19.65 -2.34
N LYS A 61 31.12 -18.48 -2.10
CA LYS A 61 31.96 -18.29 -0.92
C LYS A 61 31.03 -18.03 0.26
N TRP A 62 31.10 -18.92 1.23
CA TRP A 62 30.41 -18.77 2.51
C TRP A 62 31.43 -18.74 3.63
N GLU A 63 31.79 -17.53 4.06
CA GLU A 63 32.50 -17.33 5.32
C GLU A 63 31.46 -17.24 6.43
N LEU A 64 31.39 -18.25 7.29
CA LEU A 64 30.52 -18.24 8.46
C LEU A 64 31.11 -17.23 9.47
N PRO A 65 30.46 -16.10 9.78
CA PRO A 65 30.92 -15.28 10.88
C PRO A 65 30.59 -15.98 12.19
N GLY A 66 31.50 -15.89 13.15
CA GLY A 66 31.15 -16.10 14.55
C GLY A 66 30.14 -15.04 14.95
N TYR A 67 28.89 -15.46 15.19
CA TYR A 67 27.76 -14.68 15.73
C TYR A 67 27.49 -13.29 15.12
N GLY A 68 26.35 -13.20 14.43
CA GLY A 68 25.67 -11.93 14.14
C GLY A 68 26.00 -11.39 12.76
N ASN A 69 24.97 -11.38 11.90
CA ASN A 69 24.91 -10.84 10.54
C ASN A 69 25.70 -11.64 9.49
N GLN A 70 24.96 -12.24 8.54
CA GLN A 70 25.52 -12.86 7.34
C GLN A 70 25.92 -11.79 6.32
N GLU A 71 26.91 -10.99 6.73
CA GLU A 71 27.78 -10.20 5.88
C GLU A 71 28.88 -11.17 5.38
N ASN A 72 29.28 -11.10 4.11
CA ASN A 72 30.37 -11.90 3.47
C ASN A 72 29.99 -13.23 2.80
N MET A 73 28.72 -13.46 2.44
CA MET A 73 28.45 -14.44 1.38
C MET A 73 28.66 -13.75 0.03
N GLU A 74 29.34 -14.44 -0.89
CA GLU A 74 29.52 -13.95 -2.25
C GLU A 74 29.24 -15.05 -3.25
N ILE A 75 28.69 -14.65 -4.38
CA ILE A 75 28.31 -15.56 -5.46
C ILE A 75 28.88 -15.09 -6.80
N TRP A 76 29.35 -16.04 -7.59
CA TRP A 76 29.78 -15.83 -8.98
C TRP A 76 29.71 -17.14 -9.77
N GLY A 77 29.65 -17.02 -11.08
CA GLY A 77 29.45 -18.15 -12.00
C GLY A 77 27.99 -18.25 -12.44
N GLU A 78 27.79 -18.86 -13.61
CA GLU A 78 26.47 -19.02 -14.20
C GLU A 78 25.82 -20.29 -13.69
N GLY A 79 24.51 -20.22 -13.43
CA GLY A 79 23.69 -21.41 -13.18
C GLY A 79 22.70 -21.23 -12.04
N THR A 80 22.52 -22.28 -11.25
CA THR A 80 21.51 -22.37 -10.19
C THR A 80 22.14 -22.97 -8.95
N PHE A 81 21.93 -22.34 -7.79
CA PHE A 81 22.20 -22.96 -6.50
C PHE A 81 20.90 -23.29 -5.76
N ILE A 82 21.02 -24.28 -4.90
CA ILE A 82 19.94 -24.86 -4.13
C ILE A 82 20.34 -24.81 -2.67
N ILE A 83 19.40 -24.38 -1.85
CA ILE A 83 19.51 -24.46 -0.40
C ILE A 83 18.51 -25.49 0.08
N ARG A 84 19.01 -26.51 0.79
CA ARG A 84 18.18 -27.48 1.50
C ARG A 84 18.16 -27.18 2.98
N GLY A 85 16.98 -27.02 3.55
CA GLY A 85 16.76 -26.84 4.98
C GLY A 85 15.30 -26.54 5.29
N ASN A 86 14.89 -26.87 6.52
CA ASN A 86 13.56 -26.57 7.03
C ASN A 86 13.57 -25.14 7.60
N VAL A 87 13.69 -24.16 6.69
CA VAL A 87 13.77 -22.73 7.04
C VAL A 87 12.36 -22.17 7.19
N GLU A 88 12.13 -21.46 8.29
CA GLU A 88 10.87 -20.78 8.62
C GLU A 88 10.91 -19.30 8.22
N THR A 89 12.04 -18.62 8.43
CA THR A 89 12.25 -17.22 8.00
C THR A 89 13.42 -17.14 7.05
N LEU A 90 13.22 -16.53 5.89
CA LEU A 90 14.27 -16.21 4.92
C LEU A 90 14.31 -14.70 4.71
N ASP A 91 15.48 -14.09 4.87
CA ASP A 91 15.74 -12.73 4.41
C ASP A 91 16.85 -12.76 3.37
N PHE A 92 16.55 -12.40 2.13
CA PHE A 92 17.48 -12.41 1.02
C PHE A 92 17.57 -11.05 0.35
N ARG A 93 18.74 -10.41 0.43
CA ARG A 93 18.97 -9.06 -0.07
C ARG A 93 20.30 -8.85 -0.77
N GLN A 94 20.40 -7.69 -1.41
CA GLN A 94 21.64 -7.14 -1.99
C GLN A 94 22.23 -8.01 -3.11
N CYS A 95 21.39 -8.68 -3.91
CA CYS A 95 21.84 -9.60 -4.95
C CYS A 95 21.26 -9.23 -6.32
N TYR A 96 21.98 -8.44 -7.12
CA TYR A 96 21.52 -8.03 -8.45
C TYR A 96 21.73 -9.06 -9.56
N CYS A 97 22.45 -10.15 -9.27
CA CYS A 97 22.74 -11.16 -10.28
C CYS A 97 21.72 -12.28 -10.33
N ILE A 98 20.80 -12.43 -9.37
CA ILE A 98 19.76 -13.48 -9.37
C ILE A 98 18.46 -12.91 -9.93
N THR A 99 17.94 -13.55 -10.98
CA THR A 99 16.68 -13.13 -11.63
C THR A 99 15.49 -14.04 -11.30
N ASP A 100 15.69 -15.31 -10.90
CA ASP A 100 14.58 -16.20 -10.54
C ASP A 100 14.80 -16.86 -9.17
N ILE A 101 13.78 -16.79 -8.31
CA ILE A 101 13.78 -17.39 -6.97
C ILE A 101 12.54 -18.28 -6.83
N ASP A 102 12.76 -19.55 -6.53
CA ASP A 102 11.71 -20.55 -6.33
C ASP A 102 11.83 -21.16 -4.93
N LEU A 103 10.95 -20.73 -4.03
CA LEU A 103 10.89 -21.14 -2.62
C LEU A 103 9.82 -22.21 -2.37
N THR A 104 9.09 -22.63 -3.39
CA THR A 104 7.91 -23.52 -3.28
C THR A 104 8.24 -24.88 -2.67
N GLY A 105 9.49 -25.33 -2.80
CA GLY A 105 9.95 -26.58 -2.23
C GLY A 105 10.17 -26.56 -0.71
N ASN A 106 10.14 -25.39 -0.05
CA ASN A 106 10.30 -25.29 1.39
C ASN A 106 8.97 -24.96 2.09
N LYS A 107 8.24 -26.02 2.46
CA LYS A 107 6.93 -25.96 3.11
C LYS A 107 6.96 -25.49 4.58
N TYR A 108 8.13 -25.13 5.10
CA TYR A 108 8.27 -24.60 6.46
C TYR A 108 8.28 -23.07 6.48
N LEU A 109 8.44 -22.40 5.32
CA LEU A 109 8.55 -20.95 5.25
C LEU A 109 7.26 -20.27 5.73
N LYS A 110 7.44 -19.33 6.64
CA LYS A 110 6.43 -18.44 7.23
C LYS A 110 6.70 -16.99 6.92
N GLU A 111 7.97 -16.59 6.89
CA GLU A 111 8.36 -15.21 6.65
C GLU A 111 9.42 -15.13 5.54
N VAL A 112 9.16 -14.32 4.52
CA VAL A 112 10.04 -14.15 3.37
C VAL A 112 10.27 -12.67 3.13
N THR A 113 11.54 -12.26 3.14
CA THR A 113 11.97 -10.94 2.67
C THR A 113 12.88 -11.10 1.46
N ILE A 114 12.53 -10.45 0.34
CA ILE A 114 13.36 -10.32 -0.86
C ILE A 114 13.59 -8.83 -1.11
N GLY A 115 14.82 -8.33 -1.01
CA GLY A 115 15.05 -6.89 -1.08
C GLY A 115 16.32 -6.48 -1.80
N ILE A 116 16.30 -5.49 -2.68
CA ILE A 116 17.53 -5.05 -3.37
C ILE A 116 18.12 -6.23 -4.19
N VAL A 117 17.28 -6.84 -5.02
CA VAL A 117 17.62 -8.05 -5.80
C VAL A 117 17.24 -7.83 -7.25
N GLY A 118 18.03 -8.34 -8.19
CA GLY A 118 17.73 -8.32 -9.62
C GLY A 118 16.58 -9.26 -10.04
N CYS A 119 15.75 -9.68 -9.08
CA CYS A 119 14.75 -10.71 -9.23
C CYS A 119 13.64 -10.22 -10.16
N ASP A 120 13.37 -11.01 -11.21
CA ASP A 120 12.28 -10.86 -12.18
C ASP A 120 11.10 -11.80 -11.84
N GLU A 121 11.40 -12.98 -11.31
CA GLU A 121 10.40 -13.98 -10.88
C GLU A 121 10.63 -14.48 -9.45
N LEU A 122 9.60 -14.39 -8.62
CA LEU A 122 9.55 -15.00 -7.29
C LEU A 122 8.36 -15.97 -7.19
N ARG A 123 8.62 -17.20 -6.73
CA ARG A 123 7.59 -18.18 -6.37
C ARG A 123 7.72 -18.53 -4.90
N ILE A 124 6.62 -18.40 -4.17
CA ILE A 124 6.54 -18.68 -2.72
C ILE A 124 5.61 -19.86 -2.45
N PRO A 125 5.85 -20.64 -1.38
CA PRO A 125 4.91 -21.66 -0.94
C PRO A 125 3.67 -21.02 -0.30
N GLU A 126 2.58 -21.75 -0.26
CA GLU A 126 1.31 -21.33 0.34
C GLU A 126 1.41 -21.06 1.85
N THR A 127 2.44 -21.58 2.51
CA THR A 127 2.64 -21.49 3.97
C THR A 127 3.12 -20.14 4.46
N VAL A 128 3.54 -19.25 3.55
CA VAL A 128 4.05 -17.91 3.89
C VAL A 128 2.93 -17.06 4.48
N GLU A 129 3.20 -16.46 5.63
CA GLU A 129 2.30 -15.58 6.38
C GLU A 129 2.73 -14.11 6.25
N LYS A 130 4.04 -13.84 6.14
CA LYS A 130 4.56 -12.48 5.95
C LYS A 130 5.49 -12.43 4.76
N LEU A 131 5.17 -11.56 3.81
CA LEU A 131 5.95 -11.36 2.61
C LEU A 131 6.38 -9.90 2.50
N LYS A 132 7.68 -9.68 2.31
CA LYS A 132 8.25 -8.37 2.02
C LYS A 132 9.08 -8.47 0.75
N VAL A 133 8.70 -7.72 -0.29
CA VAL A 133 9.46 -7.64 -1.54
C VAL A 133 9.69 -6.19 -1.93
N VAL A 134 10.94 -5.75 -1.94
CA VAL A 134 11.26 -4.32 -2.03
C VAL A 134 12.44 -4.08 -2.98
N LYS A 135 12.33 -3.07 -3.85
CA LYS A 135 13.41 -2.70 -4.79
C LYS A 135 13.91 -3.88 -5.64
N THR A 136 13.00 -4.54 -6.35
CA THR A 136 13.31 -5.57 -7.36
C THR A 136 12.99 -5.07 -8.78
N HIS A 137 13.29 -5.89 -9.79
CA HIS A 137 12.95 -5.65 -11.20
C HIS A 137 11.72 -6.44 -11.67
N MET A 138 11.02 -7.08 -10.73
CA MET A 138 9.83 -7.84 -11.04
C MET A 138 8.76 -6.92 -11.63
N LYS A 139 8.09 -7.42 -12.67
CA LYS A 139 6.93 -6.75 -13.29
C LYS A 139 5.61 -7.16 -12.67
N GLN A 140 5.57 -8.33 -12.08
CA GLN A 140 4.40 -8.90 -11.41
C GLN A 140 4.85 -9.85 -10.33
N ILE A 141 3.95 -10.16 -9.42
CA ILE A 141 4.11 -11.23 -8.45
C ILE A 141 2.91 -12.18 -8.55
N VAL A 142 3.18 -13.48 -8.52
CA VAL A 142 2.14 -14.50 -8.49
C VAL A 142 1.90 -14.90 -7.03
N ILE A 143 0.69 -14.62 -6.55
CA ILE A 143 0.25 -15.03 -5.21
C ILE A 143 -0.41 -16.41 -5.30
N PRO A 144 -0.01 -17.41 -4.48
CA PRO A 144 -0.65 -18.72 -4.46
C PRO A 144 -2.14 -18.65 -4.05
N GLU A 145 -3.00 -19.49 -4.63
CA GLU A 145 -4.45 -19.48 -4.37
C GLU A 145 -4.82 -19.74 -2.90
N ASN A 146 -4.17 -20.72 -2.25
CA ASN A 146 -4.43 -21.10 -0.84
C ASN A 146 -3.48 -20.41 0.16
N SER A 147 -3.09 -19.18 -0.18
CA SER A 147 -2.12 -18.39 0.55
C SER A 147 -2.53 -18.18 2.02
N GLN A 148 -1.57 -18.34 2.94
CA GLN A 148 -1.71 -18.01 4.35
C GLN A 148 -1.27 -16.58 4.69
N LEU A 149 -1.09 -15.72 3.67
CA LEU A 149 -0.60 -14.36 3.85
C LEU A 149 -1.48 -13.54 4.81
N GLN A 150 -0.83 -12.92 5.78
CA GLN A 150 -1.39 -12.01 6.77
C GLN A 150 -0.87 -10.57 6.56
N LYS A 151 0.40 -10.45 6.15
CA LYS A 151 1.03 -9.15 5.86
C LYS A 151 1.85 -9.20 4.58
N VAL A 152 1.63 -8.24 3.69
CA VAL A 152 2.32 -8.12 2.41
C VAL A 152 2.85 -6.71 2.23
N GLU A 153 4.17 -6.59 2.04
CA GLU A 153 4.87 -5.33 1.78
C GLU A 153 5.57 -5.43 0.42
N LEU A 154 5.09 -4.71 -0.58
CA LEU A 154 5.54 -4.68 -1.97
C LEU A 154 6.06 -3.30 -2.39
N TYR A 155 6.44 -2.46 -1.43
CA TYR A 155 6.77 -1.07 -1.68
C TYR A 155 8.08 -0.85 -2.44
N GLN A 156 8.20 0.30 -3.10
CA GLN A 156 9.39 0.76 -3.83
C GLN A 156 9.84 -0.13 -5.00
N ASN A 157 8.97 -0.95 -5.58
CA ASN A 157 9.26 -1.71 -6.80
C ASN A 157 8.99 -0.86 -8.04
N GLN A 158 10.05 -0.47 -8.75
CA GLN A 158 9.96 0.52 -9.85
C GLN A 158 9.40 -0.07 -11.15
N ASP A 159 9.39 -1.40 -11.27
CA ASP A 159 9.03 -2.13 -12.49
C ASP A 159 7.69 -2.88 -12.40
N PHE A 160 7.04 -2.93 -11.23
CA PHE A 160 5.74 -3.58 -11.10
C PHE A 160 4.68 -2.92 -11.99
N GLU A 161 4.09 -3.70 -12.89
CA GLU A 161 3.03 -3.32 -13.80
C GLU A 161 1.66 -3.79 -13.28
N ALA A 162 1.61 -4.95 -12.60
CA ALA A 162 0.39 -5.53 -12.03
C ALA A 162 0.61 -6.29 -10.72
N VAL A 163 -0.32 -6.14 -9.77
CA VAL A 163 -0.42 -6.94 -8.55
C VAL A 163 -1.85 -7.43 -8.37
N ASN A 164 -2.01 -8.74 -8.16
CA ASN A 164 -3.29 -9.36 -7.84
C ASN A 164 -3.14 -10.23 -6.59
N MET A 165 -3.80 -9.83 -5.51
CA MET A 165 -3.80 -10.55 -4.25
C MET A 165 -4.78 -11.72 -4.23
N GLY A 166 -5.65 -11.85 -5.24
CA GLY A 166 -6.70 -12.86 -5.26
C GLY A 166 -7.55 -12.80 -3.99
N LYS A 167 -7.90 -13.98 -3.47
CA LYS A 167 -8.64 -14.14 -2.22
C LYS A 167 -7.69 -14.55 -1.08
N CYS A 168 -6.99 -13.60 -0.49
CA CYS A 168 -6.19 -13.85 0.72
C CYS A 168 -7.05 -13.62 1.98
N ASP A 169 -7.72 -14.67 2.46
CA ASP A 169 -8.71 -14.63 3.56
C ASP A 169 -8.13 -14.23 4.94
N ASN A 170 -6.81 -14.20 5.08
CA ASN A 170 -6.11 -13.84 6.32
C ASN A 170 -5.35 -12.51 6.22
N LEU A 171 -5.34 -11.85 5.05
CA LEU A 171 -4.54 -10.65 4.82
C LEU A 171 -5.14 -9.46 5.55
N THR A 172 -4.38 -8.89 6.49
CA THR A 172 -4.81 -7.73 7.29
C THR A 172 -4.07 -6.45 6.91
N SER A 173 -2.86 -6.55 6.38
CA SER A 173 -2.03 -5.39 6.03
C SER A 173 -1.39 -5.56 4.65
N PHE A 174 -1.59 -4.57 3.78
CA PHE A 174 -1.06 -4.55 2.43
C PHE A 174 -0.45 -3.19 2.07
N ASP A 175 0.85 -3.18 1.80
CA ASP A 175 1.57 -2.00 1.34
C ASP A 175 2.13 -2.26 -0.06
N VAL A 176 1.80 -1.42 -1.02
CA VAL A 176 2.32 -1.41 -2.40
C VAL A 176 2.81 -0.02 -2.80
N SER A 177 3.10 0.83 -1.82
CA SER A 177 3.50 2.22 -2.03
C SER A 177 4.75 2.36 -2.90
N TYR A 178 4.87 3.49 -3.60
CA TYR A 178 6.00 3.88 -4.45
C TYR A 178 6.31 2.88 -5.58
N CYS A 179 5.26 2.29 -6.18
CA CYS A 179 5.35 1.48 -7.39
C CYS A 179 4.79 2.28 -8.59
N PRO A 180 5.58 3.16 -9.24
CA PRO A 180 5.08 4.15 -10.19
C PRO A 180 4.59 3.59 -11.53
N LYS A 181 5.01 2.38 -11.91
CA LYS A 181 4.55 1.71 -13.14
C LYS A 181 3.31 0.82 -12.93
N LEU A 182 2.81 0.74 -11.70
CA LEU A 182 1.70 -0.14 -11.37
C LEU A 182 0.42 0.40 -12.00
N THR A 183 -0.16 -0.34 -12.94
CA THR A 183 -1.39 0.05 -13.66
C THR A 183 -2.60 -0.78 -13.24
N LYS A 184 -2.36 -1.98 -12.69
CA LYS A 184 -3.41 -2.89 -12.23
C LYS A 184 -3.15 -3.36 -10.81
N LEU A 185 -4.13 -3.12 -9.94
CA LEU A 185 -4.09 -3.51 -8.53
C LEU A 185 -5.43 -4.16 -8.16
N VAL A 186 -5.38 -5.40 -7.66
CA VAL A 186 -6.57 -6.16 -7.25
C VAL A 186 -6.36 -6.72 -5.85
N PHE A 187 -7.19 -6.29 -4.90
CA PHE A 187 -7.21 -6.77 -3.52
C PHE A 187 -8.62 -6.78 -2.90
N SER A 188 -9.66 -6.55 -3.70
CA SER A 188 -11.04 -6.37 -3.23
C SER A 188 -11.62 -7.59 -2.51
N ASP A 189 -11.09 -8.80 -2.77
CA ASP A 189 -11.56 -10.03 -2.13
C ASP A 189 -10.85 -10.32 -0.79
N CYS A 190 -9.85 -9.53 -0.40
CA CYS A 190 -9.14 -9.65 0.87
C CYS A 190 -9.91 -8.93 2.00
N LYS A 191 -11.07 -9.47 2.39
CA LYS A 191 -12.07 -8.78 3.23
C LYS A 191 -11.64 -8.48 4.68
N LYS A 192 -10.52 -9.05 5.16
CA LYS A 192 -9.93 -8.76 6.48
C LYS A 192 -8.87 -7.65 6.48
N LEU A 193 -8.61 -7.03 5.32
CA LEU A 193 -7.67 -5.91 5.24
C LEU A 193 -8.14 -4.78 6.14
N ASN A 194 -7.28 -4.38 7.09
CA ASN A 194 -7.48 -3.21 7.93
C ASN A 194 -6.60 -2.02 7.52
N PHE A 195 -5.52 -2.29 6.78
CA PHE A 195 -4.56 -1.30 6.33
C PHE A 195 -4.18 -1.53 4.86
N VAL A 196 -4.29 -0.46 4.05
CA VAL A 196 -3.80 -0.42 2.67
C VAL A 196 -2.98 0.85 2.45
N ASP A 197 -1.76 0.72 1.93
CA ASP A 197 -0.98 1.85 1.41
C ASP A 197 -0.62 1.61 -0.05
N MET A 198 -1.01 2.55 -0.91
CA MET A 198 -0.67 2.57 -2.34
C MET A 198 -0.11 3.94 -2.77
N SER A 199 0.36 4.73 -1.81
CA SER A 199 0.88 6.08 -2.04
C SER A 199 2.00 6.08 -3.08
N GLY A 200 1.99 7.02 -4.01
CA GLY A 200 3.00 7.14 -5.08
C GLY A 200 2.82 6.19 -6.27
N CYS A 201 1.75 5.40 -6.32
CA CYS A 201 1.40 4.55 -7.47
C CYS A 201 0.77 5.35 -8.62
N LYS A 202 1.55 6.26 -9.23
CA LYS A 202 1.10 7.19 -10.29
C LYS A 202 0.62 6.55 -11.60
N GLY A 203 0.93 5.28 -11.81
CA GLY A 203 0.52 4.51 -12.99
C GLY A 203 -0.91 3.99 -12.90
N LEU A 204 -1.54 4.04 -11.73
CA LEU A 204 -2.93 3.62 -11.55
C LEU A 204 -3.86 4.57 -12.33
N GLY A 205 -4.99 4.04 -12.78
CA GLY A 205 -6.01 4.83 -13.47
C GLY A 205 -6.55 5.97 -12.58
N PRO A 206 -7.15 7.02 -13.18
CA PRO A 206 -7.62 8.18 -12.43
C PRO A 206 -8.79 7.88 -11.48
N ASP A 207 -9.45 6.73 -11.63
CA ASP A 207 -10.62 6.35 -10.84
C ASP A 207 -10.26 5.19 -9.92
N MET A 208 -10.34 5.41 -8.60
CA MET A 208 -10.08 4.39 -7.59
C MET A 208 -11.37 3.97 -6.89
N ARG A 209 -11.60 2.67 -6.78
CA ARG A 209 -12.75 2.08 -6.09
C ARG A 209 -12.26 1.08 -5.03
N ILE A 210 -12.47 1.41 -3.76
CA ILE A 210 -12.18 0.54 -2.62
C ILE A 210 -13.50 0.39 -1.86
N THR A 211 -14.33 -0.53 -2.31
CA THR A 211 -15.68 -0.74 -1.77
C THR A 211 -15.82 -2.10 -1.10
N ASP A 212 -16.81 -2.19 -0.21
CA ASP A 212 -17.21 -3.45 0.44
C ASP A 212 -16.06 -4.08 1.24
N MET A 213 -15.31 -3.25 1.97
CA MET A 213 -14.19 -3.68 2.82
C MET A 213 -14.59 -3.51 4.30
N PRO A 214 -15.18 -4.54 4.93
CA PRO A 214 -15.85 -4.41 6.23
C PRO A 214 -14.89 -4.07 7.37
N ASP A 215 -13.63 -4.52 7.30
CA ASP A 215 -12.64 -4.35 8.37
C ASP A 215 -11.61 -3.24 8.06
N LEU A 216 -11.76 -2.52 6.95
CA LEU A 216 -10.78 -1.53 6.50
C LEU A 216 -10.80 -0.29 7.38
N GLU A 217 -9.68 0.01 8.03
CA GLU A 217 -9.54 1.14 8.95
C GLU A 217 -8.69 2.28 8.38
N GLN A 218 -7.65 1.95 7.61
CA GLN A 218 -6.65 2.93 7.17
C GLN A 218 -6.31 2.74 5.69
N VAL A 219 -6.39 3.83 4.92
CA VAL A 219 -6.04 3.84 3.50
C VAL A 219 -5.17 5.06 3.20
N TYR A 220 -3.99 4.80 2.64
CA TYR A 220 -3.08 5.82 2.16
C TYR A 220 -2.95 5.70 0.64
N MET A 221 -3.27 6.77 -0.06
CA MET A 221 -3.32 6.81 -1.52
C MET A 221 -2.77 8.14 -2.03
N GLU A 222 -1.71 8.63 -1.40
CA GLU A 222 -1.13 9.94 -1.70
C GLU A 222 -0.47 9.93 -3.08
N ASN A 223 -0.48 11.07 -3.79
CA ASN A 223 0.28 11.26 -5.03
C ASN A 223 0.06 10.17 -6.09
N CYS A 224 -1.18 9.71 -6.28
CA CYS A 224 -1.54 8.66 -7.24
C CYS A 224 -2.21 9.18 -8.52
N ASN A 225 -2.44 10.50 -8.63
CA ASN A 225 -3.19 11.16 -9.70
C ASN A 225 -4.68 10.77 -9.77
N PHE A 226 -5.29 10.36 -8.66
CA PHE A 226 -6.72 10.04 -8.62
C PHE A 226 -7.59 11.30 -8.78
N LYS A 227 -8.56 11.22 -9.68
CA LYS A 227 -9.60 12.22 -9.92
C LYS A 227 -10.94 11.82 -9.32
N THR A 228 -11.17 10.53 -9.10
CA THR A 228 -12.32 10.04 -8.36
C THR A 228 -11.92 8.91 -7.43
N VAL A 229 -12.59 8.86 -6.27
CA VAL A 229 -12.35 7.88 -5.22
C VAL A 229 -13.69 7.49 -4.64
N ASP A 230 -13.96 6.19 -4.60
CA ASP A 230 -15.16 5.63 -3.99
C ASP A 230 -14.77 4.68 -2.85
N MET A 231 -15.21 5.03 -1.64
CA MET A 231 -14.96 4.28 -0.40
C MET A 231 -16.25 3.68 0.18
N SER A 232 -17.28 3.47 -0.64
CA SER A 232 -18.58 2.98 -0.19
C SER A 232 -18.51 1.62 0.49
N ASN A 233 -19.35 1.40 1.50
CA ASN A 233 -19.42 0.15 2.27
C ASN A 233 -18.11 -0.24 2.99
N CYS A 234 -17.36 0.75 3.47
CA CYS A 234 -16.18 0.58 4.33
C CYS A 234 -16.46 1.20 5.73
N PRO A 235 -17.26 0.53 6.58
CA PRO A 235 -17.83 1.12 7.79
C PRO A 235 -16.82 1.36 8.93
N GLN A 236 -15.65 0.72 8.90
CA GLN A 236 -14.63 0.82 9.95
C GLN A 236 -13.53 1.83 9.65
N LEU A 237 -13.66 2.61 8.56
CA LEU A 237 -12.64 3.58 8.16
C LEU A 237 -12.42 4.64 9.24
N LYS A 238 -11.15 4.86 9.57
CA LYS A 238 -10.66 5.86 10.52
C LYS A 238 -9.74 6.85 9.84
N VAL A 239 -8.83 6.40 8.98
CA VAL A 239 -7.86 7.29 8.33
C VAL A 239 -7.89 7.09 6.82
N VAL A 240 -8.08 8.19 6.10
CA VAL A 240 -7.99 8.22 4.63
C VAL A 240 -7.05 9.37 4.26
N SER A 241 -5.95 9.05 3.56
CA SER A 241 -5.03 10.07 3.03
C SER A 241 -5.10 10.14 1.52
N VAL A 242 -5.48 11.30 1.00
CA VAL A 242 -5.63 11.57 -0.43
C VAL A 242 -4.75 12.71 -0.93
N ILE A 243 -3.75 13.11 -0.14
CA ILE A 243 -2.83 14.22 -0.41
C ILE A 243 -2.21 14.09 -1.81
N GLY A 244 -2.06 15.21 -2.53
CA GLY A 244 -1.41 15.23 -3.84
C GLY A 244 -2.21 14.56 -4.97
N ASN A 245 -3.51 14.31 -4.76
CA ASN A 245 -4.42 13.90 -5.83
C ASN A 245 -5.30 15.08 -6.28
N PRO A 246 -5.66 15.17 -7.57
CA PRO A 246 -6.58 16.18 -8.10
C PRO A 246 -8.04 15.89 -7.71
N LEU A 247 -8.34 15.91 -6.41
CA LEU A 247 -9.66 15.68 -5.81
C LEU A 247 -10.22 16.99 -5.24
N ASP A 248 -10.52 17.95 -6.12
CA ASP A 248 -11.18 19.21 -5.76
C ASP A 248 -12.57 19.34 -6.42
N GLY A 249 -13.34 20.34 -6.00
CA GLY A 249 -14.70 20.58 -6.50
C GLY A 249 -15.61 19.34 -6.34
N ASP A 250 -16.35 19.00 -7.39
CA ASP A 250 -17.30 17.87 -7.40
C ASP A 250 -16.65 16.52 -7.05
N ALA A 251 -15.35 16.35 -7.29
CA ALA A 251 -14.66 15.10 -6.95
C ALA A 251 -14.54 14.91 -5.44
N LEU A 252 -14.27 15.99 -4.70
CA LEU A 252 -14.23 15.97 -3.25
C LEU A 252 -15.64 15.69 -2.68
N ASP A 253 -16.68 16.32 -3.24
CA ASP A 253 -18.07 16.07 -2.83
C ASP A 253 -18.44 14.58 -2.96
N LYS A 254 -18.06 13.96 -4.08
CA LYS A 254 -18.29 12.52 -4.32
C LYS A 254 -17.53 11.65 -3.33
N LEU A 255 -16.25 11.93 -3.07
CA LEU A 255 -15.48 11.20 -2.05
C LEU A 255 -16.19 11.29 -0.69
N VAL A 256 -16.50 12.51 -0.24
CA VAL A 256 -17.16 12.75 1.05
C VAL A 256 -18.50 12.02 1.12
N ALA A 257 -19.28 11.98 0.03
CA ALA A 257 -20.54 11.25 -0.03
C ALA A 257 -20.39 9.73 0.22
N THR A 258 -19.27 9.12 -0.17
CA THR A 258 -19.02 7.68 0.00
C THR A 258 -18.45 7.28 1.37
N LEU A 259 -17.87 8.23 2.11
CA LEU A 259 -17.34 7.98 3.46
C LEU A 259 -18.47 7.60 4.44
N PRO A 260 -18.20 6.73 5.43
CA PRO A 260 -19.17 6.40 6.47
C PRO A 260 -19.51 7.63 7.32
N THR A 261 -20.73 7.67 7.83
CA THR A 261 -21.15 8.65 8.83
C THR A 261 -20.79 8.13 10.21
N ILE A 262 -19.97 8.89 10.95
CA ILE A 262 -19.55 8.56 12.31
C ILE A 262 -20.43 9.36 13.28
N PRO A 263 -21.20 8.70 14.16
CA PRO A 263 -22.06 9.38 15.10
C PRO A 263 -21.27 10.01 16.24
N GLY A 264 -21.74 11.16 16.73
CA GLY A 264 -21.16 11.84 17.89
C GLY A 264 -20.27 13.02 17.53
N GLU A 265 -19.50 13.50 18.52
CA GLU A 265 -18.55 14.59 18.33
C GLU A 265 -17.29 14.09 17.60
N LEU A 266 -16.55 15.03 17.01
CA LEU A 266 -15.26 14.75 16.37
C LEU A 266 -14.28 14.20 17.42
N ASP A 267 -13.97 12.91 17.30
CA ASP A 267 -13.15 12.19 18.28
C ASP A 267 -11.63 12.31 18.03
N GLY A 268 -11.25 12.98 16.94
CA GLY A 268 -9.85 13.14 16.51
C GLY A 268 -9.20 11.86 15.96
N LYS A 269 -9.92 10.74 15.91
CA LYS A 269 -9.44 9.45 15.36
C LYS A 269 -9.85 9.25 13.92
N HIS A 270 -10.96 9.89 13.51
CA HIS A 270 -11.46 9.86 12.14
C HIS A 270 -10.91 11.04 11.35
N ALA A 271 -9.89 10.80 10.53
CA ALA A 271 -9.10 11.82 9.86
C ALA A 271 -9.10 11.63 8.35
N LEU A 272 -9.42 12.71 7.63
CA LEU A 272 -9.27 12.80 6.18
C LEU A 272 -8.11 13.75 5.86
N LEU A 273 -6.97 13.18 5.48
CA LEU A 273 -5.75 13.91 5.17
C LEU A 273 -5.83 14.40 3.72
N LEU A 274 -5.90 15.71 3.59
CA LEU A 274 -6.40 16.37 2.39
C LEU A 274 -5.33 17.13 1.62
N LYS A 275 -4.40 17.77 2.34
CA LYS A 275 -3.32 18.53 1.71
C LYS A 275 -2.06 18.57 2.57
N LYS A 276 -0.93 18.77 1.91
CA LYS A 276 0.33 19.17 2.55
C LYS A 276 0.64 20.64 2.20
N GLU A 277 1.48 21.30 2.98
CA GLU A 277 2.04 22.60 2.60
C GLU A 277 2.62 22.56 1.18
N GLY A 278 2.23 23.54 0.35
CA GLY A 278 2.59 23.60 -1.07
C GLY A 278 1.70 22.78 -2.02
N ASP A 279 0.73 22.03 -1.51
CA ASP A 279 -0.29 21.34 -2.33
C ASP A 279 -1.32 22.36 -2.87
N ASN A 280 -1.81 22.10 -4.09
CA ASN A 280 -2.77 22.93 -4.81
C ASN A 280 -4.23 22.50 -4.59
N MET A 281 -4.49 21.45 -3.81
CA MET A 281 -5.85 20.99 -3.51
C MET A 281 -6.69 22.12 -2.91
N LYS A 282 -7.91 22.29 -3.44
CA LYS A 282 -8.88 23.29 -3.01
C LYS A 282 -10.08 22.65 -2.34
N CYS A 283 -10.43 23.19 -1.18
CA CYS A 283 -11.61 22.81 -0.41
C CYS A 283 -12.46 24.06 -0.13
N THR A 284 -13.78 23.95 -0.23
CA THR A 284 -14.73 25.01 0.15
C THR A 284 -15.14 24.89 1.63
N SER A 285 -15.65 25.95 2.24
CA SER A 285 -16.17 25.89 3.62
C SER A 285 -17.34 24.92 3.75
N GLU A 286 -18.18 24.77 2.72
CA GLU A 286 -19.28 23.82 2.75
C GLU A 286 -18.82 22.36 2.63
N GLN A 287 -17.77 22.09 1.84
CA GLN A 287 -17.12 20.79 1.83
C GLN A 287 -16.52 20.45 3.18
N MET A 288 -15.83 21.42 3.81
CA MET A 288 -15.31 21.26 5.17
C MET A 288 -16.43 20.92 6.15
N LYS A 289 -17.55 21.64 6.07
CA LYS A 289 -18.71 21.37 6.90
C LYS A 289 -19.28 19.97 6.64
N ALA A 290 -19.43 19.56 5.38
CA ALA A 290 -19.97 18.24 5.02
C ALA A 290 -19.11 17.08 5.56
N MET A 291 -17.78 17.24 5.55
CA MET A 291 -16.85 16.28 6.17
C MET A 291 -17.08 16.19 7.68
N LYS A 292 -17.11 17.35 8.36
CA LYS A 292 -17.31 17.43 9.81
C LYS A 292 -18.69 16.92 10.24
N ASP A 293 -19.74 17.21 9.47
CA ASP A 293 -21.10 16.70 9.70
C ASP A 293 -21.17 15.16 9.60
N LYS A 294 -20.29 14.54 8.80
CA LYS A 294 -20.11 13.09 8.76
C LYS A 294 -19.20 12.54 9.86
N GLY A 295 -18.67 13.39 10.75
CA GLY A 295 -17.76 13.02 11.82
C GLY A 295 -16.29 12.89 11.40
N TRP A 296 -15.92 13.35 10.19
CA TRP A 296 -14.54 13.32 9.70
C TRP A 296 -13.82 14.63 9.98
N MET A 297 -12.62 14.55 10.55
CA MET A 297 -11.73 15.70 10.73
C MET A 297 -10.88 15.91 9.47
N PRO A 298 -11.01 17.03 8.74
CA PRO A 298 -10.12 17.34 7.63
C PRO A 298 -8.77 17.81 8.17
N ILE A 299 -7.68 17.18 7.72
CA ILE A 299 -6.31 17.41 8.20
C ILE A 299 -5.43 17.96 7.07
N LYS A 300 -4.60 18.95 7.41
CA LYS A 300 -3.46 19.41 6.61
C LYS A 300 -2.15 19.01 7.29
N ILE A 301 -1.12 18.77 6.48
CA ILE A 301 0.25 18.53 6.98
C ILE A 301 1.09 19.79 6.78
N VAL A 302 1.73 20.27 7.85
CA VAL A 302 2.68 21.40 7.81
C VAL A 302 3.97 20.93 8.46
N GLY A 303 5.07 20.86 7.71
CA GLY A 303 6.27 20.13 8.15
C GLY A 303 5.95 18.67 8.47
N GLU A 304 6.10 18.29 9.73
CA GLU A 304 5.78 16.96 10.28
C GLU A 304 4.46 16.95 11.09
N ASP A 305 3.81 18.12 11.24
CA ASP A 305 2.62 18.26 12.07
C ASP A 305 1.33 17.98 11.29
N PHE A 306 0.43 17.22 11.91
CA PHE A 306 -0.91 16.93 11.42
C PHE A 306 -1.90 17.89 12.10
N LEU A 307 -2.35 18.91 11.36
CA LEU A 307 -3.17 19.99 11.90
C LEU A 307 -4.60 19.94 11.34
N PRO A 308 -5.64 20.13 12.17
CA PRO A 308 -6.99 20.37 11.69
C PRO A 308 -7.05 21.56 10.72
N MET A 309 -7.78 21.41 9.62
CA MET A 309 -8.05 22.51 8.72
C MET A 309 -9.06 23.49 9.32
N THR A 310 -8.84 24.77 9.09
CA THR A 310 -9.73 25.88 9.49
C THR A 310 -10.31 26.56 8.26
N ASP A 311 -11.33 27.42 8.42
CA ASP A 311 -11.93 28.13 7.28
C ASP A 311 -10.93 28.95 6.45
N SER A 312 -9.82 29.41 7.06
CA SER A 312 -8.74 30.08 6.31
C SER A 312 -7.99 29.16 5.34
N ASP A 313 -8.12 27.84 5.49
CA ASP A 313 -7.56 26.86 4.55
C ASP A 313 -8.46 26.60 3.33
N CYS A 314 -9.72 27.07 3.37
CA CYS A 314 -10.67 26.90 2.29
C CYS A 314 -10.45 27.92 1.18
N THR A 315 -9.83 27.48 0.10
CA THR A 315 -9.55 28.29 -1.10
C THR A 315 -10.37 27.88 -2.31
N GLY A 316 -11.26 26.88 -2.16
CA GLY A 316 -12.19 26.46 -3.19
C GLY A 316 -13.24 27.54 -3.47
N VAL A 317 -13.56 27.72 -4.74
CA VAL A 317 -14.69 28.55 -5.18
C VAL A 317 -15.74 27.59 -5.72
N ARG A 318 -17.00 27.73 -5.30
CA ARG A 318 -18.10 26.97 -5.91
C ARG A 318 -18.07 27.17 -7.42
N GLY A 319 -18.22 26.09 -8.18
CA GLY A 319 -18.61 26.22 -9.58
C GLY A 319 -19.84 27.12 -9.65
N LEU A 320 -19.83 28.11 -10.54
CA LEU A 320 -21.02 28.92 -10.79
C LEU A 320 -22.09 27.98 -11.36
N ASN A 321 -22.95 27.44 -10.49
CA ASN A 321 -24.06 26.62 -10.92
C ASN A 321 -25.01 27.55 -11.68
N MET A 322 -24.96 27.52 -13.01
CA MET A 322 -25.88 28.29 -13.85
C MET A 322 -27.33 27.79 -13.72
N ASP A 323 -27.54 26.63 -13.09
CA ASP A 323 -28.84 26.04 -12.82
C ASP A 323 -29.40 26.39 -11.43
N ASN A 324 -28.69 27.21 -10.65
CA ASN A 324 -29.36 27.89 -9.53
C ASN A 324 -30.51 28.71 -10.14
N PRO A 325 -31.73 28.67 -9.55
CA PRO A 325 -32.84 29.47 -10.08
C PRO A 325 -32.32 30.89 -10.20
N LYS A 326 -32.31 31.44 -11.42
CA LYS A 326 -31.78 32.78 -11.70
C LYS A 326 -32.38 33.72 -10.66
N GLU A 327 -31.58 34.11 -9.67
CA GLU A 327 -31.99 35.17 -8.75
C GLU A 327 -32.39 36.34 -9.64
N ASP A 328 -33.52 37.01 -9.36
CA ASP A 328 -34.00 38.16 -10.13
C ASP A 328 -33.06 39.35 -9.88
N LEU A 329 -31.86 39.29 -10.47
CA LEU A 329 -30.77 40.22 -10.21
C LEU A 329 -30.85 41.39 -11.18
N TRP A 330 -30.78 42.60 -10.62
CA TRP A 330 -30.71 43.85 -11.36
C TRP A 330 -29.44 44.60 -11.00
N PHE A 331 -28.79 45.19 -12.01
CA PHE A 331 -27.62 46.05 -11.84
C PHE A 331 -27.80 47.33 -12.65
N ASN A 332 -27.23 48.43 -12.16
CA ASN A 332 -27.06 49.64 -12.95
C ASN A 332 -25.90 49.48 -13.96
N MET A 333 -25.71 50.46 -14.85
CA MET A 333 -24.65 50.42 -15.87
C MET A 333 -23.22 50.57 -15.29
N GLN A 334 -23.10 50.88 -14.00
CA GLN A 334 -21.85 50.89 -13.24
C GLN A 334 -21.56 49.53 -12.58
N GLY A 335 -22.42 48.52 -12.78
CA GLY A 335 -22.25 47.17 -12.24
C GLY A 335 -22.65 47.01 -10.77
N GLN A 336 -23.33 48.00 -10.18
CA GLN A 336 -23.81 47.93 -8.79
C GLN A 336 -25.15 47.20 -8.72
N ARG A 337 -25.30 46.26 -7.77
CA ARG A 337 -26.57 45.53 -7.54
C ARG A 337 -27.64 46.50 -7.04
N ILE A 338 -28.82 46.44 -7.65
CA ILE A 338 -30.00 47.25 -7.31
C ILE A 338 -31.24 46.36 -7.19
N GLN A 339 -32.31 46.88 -6.56
CA GLN A 339 -33.64 46.28 -6.71
C GLN A 339 -34.18 46.51 -8.14
N LYS A 340 -35.23 45.79 -8.53
CA LYS A 340 -35.88 45.97 -9.83
C LYS A 340 -36.20 47.45 -10.07
N PRO A 341 -35.56 48.10 -11.06
CA PRO A 341 -35.68 49.53 -11.27
C PRO A 341 -37.08 49.87 -11.81
N THR A 342 -37.64 50.95 -11.28
CA THR A 342 -38.91 51.54 -11.75
C THR A 342 -38.67 52.77 -12.61
N ALA A 343 -37.46 53.31 -12.62
CA ALA A 343 -37.08 54.47 -13.42
C ALA A 343 -36.74 54.06 -14.86
N LYS A 344 -36.97 54.99 -15.80
CA LYS A 344 -36.57 54.82 -17.20
C LYS A 344 -35.06 54.80 -17.32
N GLY A 345 -34.52 53.83 -18.04
CA GLY A 345 -33.07 53.69 -18.17
C GLY A 345 -32.63 52.35 -18.71
N LEU A 346 -31.32 52.23 -18.94
CA LEU A 346 -30.65 50.99 -19.32
C LEU A 346 -30.12 50.31 -18.06
N TYR A 347 -30.42 49.03 -17.91
CA TYR A 347 -30.03 48.21 -16.76
C TYR A 347 -29.48 46.86 -17.23
N ILE A 348 -28.83 46.13 -16.34
CA ILE A 348 -28.44 44.75 -16.58
C ILE A 348 -29.33 43.87 -15.71
N HIS A 349 -30.11 42.99 -16.35
CA HIS A 349 -30.94 42.00 -15.68
C HIS A 349 -30.51 40.62 -16.13
N ASN A 350 -30.10 39.77 -15.17
CA ASN A 350 -29.63 38.41 -15.45
C ASN A 350 -28.60 38.32 -16.60
N GLY A 351 -27.64 39.24 -16.60
CA GLY A 351 -26.56 39.32 -17.59
C GLY A 351 -26.94 39.93 -18.94
N LYS A 352 -28.19 40.36 -19.13
CA LYS A 352 -28.66 41.02 -20.36
C LYS A 352 -28.95 42.49 -20.12
N LYS A 353 -28.58 43.34 -21.09
CA LYS A 353 -28.97 44.76 -21.08
C LYS A 353 -30.47 44.86 -21.38
N ILE A 354 -31.22 45.52 -20.49
CA ILE A 354 -32.66 45.78 -20.62
C ILE A 354 -32.89 47.28 -20.57
N LEU A 355 -33.67 47.80 -21.52
CA LEU A 355 -34.15 49.18 -21.54
C LEU A 355 -35.55 49.22 -20.94
N ILE A 356 -35.74 50.00 -19.88
CA ILE A 356 -37.07 50.33 -19.34
C ILE A 356 -37.48 51.67 -19.96
N SER A 357 -38.49 51.65 -20.83
CA SER A 357 -38.88 52.80 -21.66
C SER A 357 -40.27 53.40 -21.33
N GLN A 358 -41.06 52.76 -20.47
CA GLN A 358 -42.43 53.20 -20.14
C GLN A 358 -42.59 53.54 -18.68
#